data_AF-H5XRP7-F1
#
_entry.id   AF-H5XRP7-F1
#
_cell.length_a   1.000
_cell.length_b   1.000
_cell.length_c   1.000
_cell.angle_alpha   90.00
_cell.angle_beta   90.00
_cell.angle_gamma   90.00
#
_symmetry.space_group_name_H-M   'P 1'
#
loop_
_entity.id
_entity.type
_entity.pdbx_description
1 polymer ?
#
loop_
_entity_poly.entity_id
_entity_poly.type
_entity_poly.pdbx_seq_one_letter_code
_entity_poly.pdbx_strand_id
1 'polypeptide(L)' 'MKIFKVCHACDRIIGEIELDDLTSQNSDPIMDIVGNVAYALCTNCLHEMETKPRIIYH' A
#
# COMPACT_ATOMS: atom_id res chain seq x y z
N MET A 1 -17.65 6.78 -0.19
CA MET A 1 -16.70 7.50 -1.08
C MET A 1 -15.62 6.51 -1.42
N LYS A 2 -15.27 6.33 -2.70
CA LYS A 2 -14.33 5.30 -3.08
C LYS A 2 -12.89 5.79 -2.99
N ILE A 3 -12.02 4.93 -2.47
CA ILE A 3 -10.59 5.17 -2.36
C ILE A 3 -9.85 4.13 -3.18
N PHE A 4 -8.94 4.59 -4.04
CA PHE A 4 -8.10 3.70 -4.83
C PHE A 4 -6.89 3.29 -4.03
N LYS A 5 -6.62 1.98 -3.99
CA LYS A 5 -5.39 1.44 -3.43
C LYS A 5 -4.34 1.40 -4.53
N VAL A 6 -3.24 2.13 -4.34
CA VAL A 6 -2.17 2.29 -5.33
C VAL A 6 -0.85 1.81 -4.74
N CYS A 7 -0.05 1.11 -5.54
CA CYS A 7 1.29 0.71 -5.14
C CYS A 7 2.21 1.94 -5.05
N HIS A 8 2.80 2.20 -3.88
CA HIS A 8 3.73 3.30 -3.68
C HIS A 8 5.02 3.18 -4.51
N ALA A 9 5.40 1.96 -4.91
CA ALA A 9 6.67 1.71 -5.60
C ALA A 9 6.56 1.67 -7.13
N CYS A 10 5.39 1.37 -7.68
CA CYS A 10 5.21 1.19 -9.12
C CYS A 10 3.93 1.81 -9.69
N ASP A 11 3.22 2.61 -8.88
CA ASP A 11 2.01 3.38 -9.22
C ASP A 11 0.85 2.55 -9.78
N ARG A 12 0.92 1.22 -9.68
CA ARG A 12 -0.13 0.32 -10.14
C ARG A 12 -1.31 0.36 -9.18
N ILE A 13 -2.52 0.50 -9.72
CA ILE A 13 -3.76 0.29 -8.96
C ILE A 13 -3.84 -1.19 -8.56
N ILE A 14 -3.94 -1.45 -7.26
CA ILE A 14 -3.98 -2.80 -6.67
C ILE A 14 -5.30 -3.12 -5.99
N GLY A 15 -6.21 -2.16 -5.90
CA GLY A 15 -7.55 -2.39 -5.38
C GLY A 15 -8.37 -1.11 -5.24
N GLU A 16 -9.58 -1.29 -4.74
CA GLU A 16 -10.51 -0.22 -4.40
C GLU A 16 -11.12 -0.55 -3.04
N ILE A 17 -11.27 0.46 -2.19
CA ILE A 17 -11.80 0.34 -0.83
C ILE A 17 -12.88 1.41 -0.66
N GLU A 18 -13.99 1.08 -0.01
CA GLU A 18 -14.94 2.10 0.44
C GLU A 18 -14.34 2.84 1.64
N LEU A 19 -14.51 4.17 1.69
CA LEU A 19 -14.03 5.00 2.80
C LEU A 19 -14.48 4.45 4.17
N ASP A 20 -15.67 3.87 4.25
CA ASP A 20 -16.24 3.32 5.49
C ASP A 20 -15.45 2.08 5.97
N ASP A 21 -14.86 1.33 5.04
CA ASP A 21 -14.10 0.11 5.31
C ASP A 21 -12.68 0.39 5.83
N LEU A 22 -12.14 1.61 5.66
CA LEU A 22 -10.84 2.00 6.22
C LEU A 22 -10.80 1.96 7.74
N THR A 23 -11.95 2.18 8.38
CA THR A 23 -12.09 2.12 9.85
C THR A 23 -12.25 0.69 10.36
N SER A 24 -12.52 -0.26 9.46
CA SER A 24 -12.62 -1.68 9.80
C SER A 24 -11.21 -2.28 9.91
N GLN A 25 -10.97 -3.07 10.96
CA GLN A 25 -9.66 -3.60 11.36
C GLN A 25 -9.00 -4.59 10.35
N ASN A 26 -9.47 -4.66 9.11
CA ASN A 26 -9.02 -5.59 8.07
C ASN A 26 -8.38 -4.89 6.85
N SER A 27 -7.97 -3.63 6.97
CA SER A 27 -7.21 -3.01 5.89
C SER A 27 -5.77 -3.54 5.87
N ASP A 28 -5.36 -4.08 4.72
CA ASP A 28 -3.94 -4.29 4.39
C ASP A 28 -3.10 -3.09 4.84
N PRO A 29 -1.81 -3.24 5.16
CA PRO A 29 -0.98 -2.13 5.62
C PRO A 29 -0.99 -0.97 4.62
N ILE A 30 -1.77 0.07 4.92
CA ILE A 30 -1.81 1.34 4.21
C ILE A 30 -0.67 2.18 4.79
N MET A 31 0.24 2.60 3.92
CA MET A 31 1.37 3.43 4.29
C MET A 31 0.97 4.90 4.43
N ASP A 32 0.12 5.38 3.52
CA ASP A 32 -0.32 6.78 3.48
C ASP A 32 -1.65 6.93 2.73
N ILE A 33 -2.38 8.02 2.96
CA ILE A 33 -3.60 8.38 2.25
C ILE A 33 -3.55 9.86 1.85
N VAL A 34 -3.62 10.12 0.54
CA VAL A 34 -3.67 11.48 -0.03
C VAL A 34 -4.94 11.64 -0.85
N GLY A 35 -5.89 12.41 -0.34
CA GLY A 35 -7.19 12.58 -0.98
C GLY A 35 -7.98 11.27 -1.05
N ASN A 36 -8.27 10.81 -2.26
CA ASN A 36 -8.97 9.55 -2.54
C ASN A 36 -8.03 8.41 -2.97
N VAL A 37 -6.73 8.52 -2.64
CA VAL A 37 -5.72 7.50 -2.95
C VAL A 37 -5.08 7.01 -1.65
N ALA A 38 -5.15 5.70 -1.42
CA ALA A 38 -4.44 5.00 -0.36
C ALA A 38 -3.21 4.30 -0.94
N TYR A 39 -2.03 4.63 -0.44
CA TYR A 39 -0.77 4.03 -0.85
C TYR A 39 -0.46 2.80 -0.01
N ALA A 40 -0.06 1.73 -0.68
CA ALA A 40 0.41 0.48 -0.08
C ALA A 40 1.46 -0.17 -0.98
N LEU A 41 2.02 -1.32 -0.62
CA LEU A 41 2.88 -2.09 -1.53
C LEU A 41 2.08 -3.22 -2.18
N CYS A 42 2.26 -3.40 -3.49
CA CYS A 42 1.80 -4.60 -4.16
C CYS A 42 2.68 -5.79 -3.74
N THR A 43 2.16 -7.01 -3.86
CA THR A 43 2.90 -8.23 -3.49
C THR A 43 4.25 -8.35 -4.19
N ASN A 44 4.35 -7.93 -5.46
CA ASN A 44 5.61 -7.95 -6.20
C ASN A 44 6.65 -7.00 -5.60
N CYS A 45 6.27 -5.73 -5.38
CA CYS A 45 7.18 -4.74 -4.80
C CYS A 45 7.52 -5.05 -3.34
N LEU A 46 6.58 -5.60 -2.58
CA LEU A 46 6.83 -6.08 -1.22
C LEU A 46 7.88 -7.19 -1.23
N HIS A 47 7.71 -8.19 -2.09
CA HIS A 47 8.65 -9.30 -2.21
C HIS A 47 10.04 -8.83 -2.68
N GLU A 48 10.12 -7.90 -3.62
CA GLU A 48 11.39 -7.28 -4.05
C GLU A 48 12.08 -6.51 -2.92
N MET A 49 11.31 -5.85 -2.04
CA MET A 49 11.87 -5.14 -0.88
C MET A 49 12.33 -6.10 0.22
N GLU A 50 11.63 -7.21 0.43
CA GLU A 50 12.01 -8.26 1.39
C GLU A 50 13.24 -9.05 0.93
N THR A 51 13.39 -9.25 -0.38
CA THR A 51 14.51 -10.00 -0.98
C THR A 51 15.77 -9.17 -1.19
N LYS A 52 15.70 -7.83 -1.13
CA LYS A 52 16.90 -6.99 -1.07
C LYS A 52 17.48 -7.03 0.35
N PRO A 53 18.75 -7.44 0.53
CA PRO A 53 19.37 -7.40 1.85
C PRO A 53 19.30 -5.96 2.35
N ARG A 54 18.70 -5.75 3.52
CA ARG A 54 18.78 -4.48 4.25
C ARG A 54 20.27 -4.20 4.44
N ILE A 55 20.83 -3.29 3.66
CA ILE A 55 22.17 -2.76 3.92
C ILE A 55 22.01 -1.93 5.19
N ILE A 56 22.23 -2.57 6.34
CA ILE A 56 22.28 -1.91 7.64
C ILE A 56 23.62 -1.18 7.65
N TYR A 57 23.59 0.15 7.58
CA TYR A 57 24.76 0.95 7.91
C TYR A 57 24.98 0.84 9.43
N HIS A 58 26.09 0.23 9.82
CA HIS A 58 26.60 0.15 11.19
C HIS A 58 27.35 1.43 11.56
#